data_AF-A0A920IY70-F1
#
_entry.id   AF-A0A920IY70-F1
#
_cell.length_a   1.000
_cell.length_b   1.000
_cell.length_c   1.000
_cell.angle_alpha   90.00
_cell.angle_beta   90.00
_cell.angle_gamma   90.00
#
_symmetry.space_group_name_H-M   'P 1'
#
loop_
_entity.id
_entity.type
_entity.pdbx_description
1 polymer ?
#
loop_
_entity_poly.entity_id
_entity_poly.type
_entity_poly.pdbx_seq_one_letter_code
_entity_poly.pdbx_strand_id
1 'polypeptide(L)'
;MSDKVGFLYDGRIIQFSSPEEIYNRPAHSIIAKSISHSNVIYGEVIDNKVSTFIGDFILDEKFKIKSKIYVNVKPHQLSLDANGDNFKKIDKEFFWEREISFL
;
A
#
# COMPACT_ATOMS: atom_id res chain seq x y z
N MET A 1 16.79 -11.35 13.41
CA MET A 1 16.56 -10.55 12.18
C MET A 1 17.74 -10.77 11.26
N SER A 2 17.53 -10.88 9.96
CA SER A 2 18.64 -10.95 8.99
C SER A 2 19.11 -9.55 8.62
N ASP A 3 20.40 -9.41 8.33
CA ASP A 3 21.00 -8.15 7.87
C ASP A 3 20.53 -7.79 6.45
N LYS A 4 20.28 -8.80 5.62
CA LYS A 4 19.73 -8.68 4.26
C LYS A 4 18.77 -9.81 3.94
N VAL A 5 17.85 -9.54 3.02
CA VAL A 5 16.87 -10.46 2.47
C VAL A 5 16.88 -10.33 0.95
N GLY A 6 16.75 -11.45 0.24
CA GLY A 6 16.56 -11.49 -1.20
C GLY A 6 15.13 -11.88 -1.54
N PHE A 7 14.45 -11.08 -2.35
CA PHE A 7 13.14 -11.44 -2.89
C PHE A 7 13.32 -12.15 -4.23
N LEU A 8 12.98 -13.44 -4.27
CA LEU A 8 13.06 -14.27 -5.47
C LEU A 8 11.70 -14.25 -6.20
N TYR A 9 11.74 -13.99 -7.50
CA TYR A 9 10.59 -14.11 -8.38
C TYR A 9 11.03 -14.66 -9.73
N ASP A 10 10.35 -15.70 -10.21
CA ASP A 10 10.63 -16.34 -11.49
C ASP A 10 12.11 -16.73 -11.68
N GLY A 11 12.68 -17.39 -10.66
CA GLY A 11 14.08 -17.83 -10.67
C GLY A 11 15.12 -16.71 -10.60
N ARG A 12 14.72 -15.44 -10.39
CA ARG A 12 15.62 -14.29 -10.29
C ARG A 12 15.44 -13.53 -8.99
N ILE A 13 16.55 -13.05 -8.43
CA ILE A 13 16.50 -12.13 -7.29
C ILE A 13 16.18 -10.75 -7.85
N ILE A 14 15.00 -10.24 -7.51
CA ILE A 14 14.50 -8.96 -8.01
C ILE A 14 14.70 -7.81 -7.00
N GLN A 15 15.06 -8.12 -5.75
CA GLN A 15 15.53 -7.14 -4.76
C GLN A 15 16.40 -7.85 -3.71
N PHE A 16 17.52 -7.24 -3.31
CA PHE A 16 18.38 -7.74 -2.23
C PHE A 16 18.82 -6.59 -1.32
N SER A 17 18.12 -6.41 -0.20
CA SER A 17 18.30 -5.27 0.70
C SER A 17 17.95 -5.65 2.15
N SER A 18 18.03 -4.71 3.10
CA SER A 18 17.59 -4.97 4.47
C SER A 18 16.09 -5.30 4.50
N PRO A 19 15.60 -6.05 5.50
CA PRO A 19 14.17 -6.29 5.68
C PRO A 19 13.35 -5.01 5.73
N GLU A 20 13.88 -3.97 6.38
CA GLU A 20 13.25 -2.65 6.48
C GLU A 20 13.11 -1.98 5.11
N GLU A 21 14.16 -2.00 4.29
CA GLU A 21 14.12 -1.42 2.94
C GLU A 21 13.13 -2.17 2.04
N ILE A 22 13.08 -3.51 2.14
CA ILE A 22 12.08 -4.31 1.40
C ILE A 22 10.66 -3.90 1.80
N TYR A 23 10.42 -3.69 3.10
CA TYR A 23 9.10 -3.35 3.63
C TYR A 23 8.65 -1.90 3.35
N ASN A 24 9.59 -0.96 3.34
CA ASN A 24 9.32 0.47 3.19
C ASN A 24 9.49 0.96 1.76
N ARG A 25 10.40 0.37 0.98
CA ARG A 25 10.75 0.76 -0.38
C ARG A 25 10.90 -0.48 -1.29
N PRO A 26 9.79 -1.19 -1.55
CA PRO A 26 9.82 -2.32 -2.45
C PRO A 26 10.17 -1.85 -3.88
N ALA A 27 11.17 -2.47 -4.48
CA ALA A 27 11.63 -2.13 -5.84
C ALA A 27 10.59 -2.51 -6.92
N HIS A 28 9.70 -3.45 -6.60
CA HIS A 28 8.65 -3.92 -7.50
C HIS A 28 7.31 -4.08 -6.79
N SER A 29 6.21 -3.86 -7.53
CA SER A 29 4.85 -3.98 -7.01
C SER A 29 4.51 -5.40 -6.53
N ILE A 30 5.12 -6.43 -7.13
CA ILE A 30 4.94 -7.82 -6.69
C ILE A 30 5.53 -8.07 -5.31
N ILE A 31 6.66 -7.42 -4.99
CA ILE A 31 7.26 -7.44 -3.66
C ILE A 31 6.27 -6.78 -2.71
N ALA A 32 5.88 -5.53 -3.00
CA ALA A 32 4.92 -4.76 -2.20
C ALA A 32 3.65 -5.55 -1.87
N LYS A 33 3.09 -6.29 -2.82
CA LYS A 33 1.89 -7.15 -2.63
C LYS A 33 2.14 -8.41 -1.79
N SER A 34 3.37 -8.92 -1.77
CA SER A 34 3.69 -10.21 -1.13
C SER A 34 4.11 -10.07 0.33
N ILE A 35 4.79 -8.97 0.68
CA ILE A 35 5.28 -8.68 2.04
C ILE A 35 4.31 -7.85 2.87
N SER A 36 3.31 -7.24 2.24
CA SER A 36 2.38 -6.37 2.92
C SER A 36 0.96 -6.88 2.69
N HIS A 37 0.22 -7.08 3.79
CA HIS A 37 -1.25 -7.16 3.79
C HIS A 37 -1.86 -5.80 3.43
N SER A 38 -1.32 -5.12 2.42
CA SER A 38 -1.73 -3.79 2.01
C SER A 38 -2.71 -3.85 0.86
N ASN A 39 -3.56 -2.83 0.84
CA ASN A 39 -4.53 -2.64 -0.21
C ASN A 39 -3.87 -1.82 -1.31
N VAL A 40 -4.00 -2.30 -2.56
CA VAL A 40 -3.58 -1.55 -3.73
C VAL A 40 -4.79 -0.86 -4.31
N ILE A 41 -4.76 0.47 -4.33
CA ILE A 41 -5.85 1.32 -4.79
C ILE A 41 -5.42 2.01 -6.08
N TYR A 42 -6.35 2.10 -7.02
CA TYR A 42 -6.16 2.85 -8.27
C TYR A 42 -6.52 4.32 -8.05
N GLY A 43 -5.74 5.21 -8.66
CA GLY A 43 -6.07 6.62 -8.75
C GLY A 43 -5.49 7.31 -9.98
N GLU A 44 -5.94 8.55 -10.19
CA GLU A 44 -5.49 9.41 -11.29
C GLU A 44 -4.72 10.62 -10.75
N VAL A 45 -3.62 10.97 -11.41
CA VAL A 45 -2.82 12.14 -11.04
C VAL A 45 -3.48 13.43 -11.51
N ILE A 46 -3.93 14.25 -10.57
CA ILE A 46 -4.56 15.56 -10.78
C ILE A 46 -3.84 16.58 -9.88
N ASP A 47 -3.27 17.64 -10.46
CA ASP A 47 -2.65 18.76 -9.73
C ASP A 47 -1.68 18.35 -8.60
N ASN A 48 -0.76 17.43 -8.91
CA ASN A 48 0.24 16.90 -7.96
C ASN A 48 -0.35 16.12 -6.78
N LYS A 49 -1.58 15.63 -6.93
CA LYS A 49 -2.23 14.68 -6.03
C LYS A 49 -2.66 13.45 -6.81
N VAL A 50 -2.88 12.35 -6.10
CA VAL A 50 -3.54 11.17 -6.60
C VAL A 50 -4.97 11.19 -6.10
N SER A 51 -5.93 11.38 -6.99
CA SER A 51 -7.33 11.25 -6.62
C SER A 51 -7.73 9.78 -6.68
N THR A 52 -8.24 9.26 -5.55
CA THR A 52 -8.69 7.87 -5.40
C THR A 52 -10.09 7.84 -4.81
N PHE A 53 -10.74 6.68 -4.83
CA PHE A 53 -12.07 6.53 -4.25
C PHE A 53 -12.11 6.73 -2.72
N ILE A 54 -10.97 6.60 -2.03
CA ILE A 54 -10.86 6.83 -0.57
C ILE A 54 -10.39 8.25 -0.21
N GLY A 55 -10.16 9.11 -1.20
CA GLY A 55 -9.67 10.47 -1.02
C GLY A 55 -8.41 10.78 -1.84
N ASP A 56 -7.92 12.01 -1.66
CA ASP A 56 -6.75 12.50 -2.39
C ASP A 56 -5.46 12.29 -1.58
N PHE A 57 -4.43 11.76 -2.23
CA PHE A 57 -3.09 11.60 -1.66
C PHE A 57 -2.12 12.61 -2.26
N ILE A 58 -1.32 13.27 -1.42
CA ILE A 58 -0.26 14.16 -1.90
C ILE A 58 0.88 13.31 -2.46
N LEU A 59 1.38 13.70 -3.63
CA LEU A 59 2.54 13.06 -4.24
C LEU A 59 3.82 13.80 -3.86
N ASP A 60 4.77 13.06 -3.28
CA ASP A 60 6.13 13.58 -3.00
C ASP A 60 6.96 13.74 -4.28
N GLU A 61 6.66 12.94 -5.31
CA GLU A 61 7.33 12.96 -6.61
C GLU A 61 6.42 13.46 -7.73
N LYS A 62 7.01 14.07 -8.77
CA LYS A 62 6.25 14.58 -9.92
C LYS A 62 5.93 13.44 -10.89
N PHE A 63 4.66 13.05 -10.93
CA PHE A 63 4.12 12.14 -11.93
C PHE A 63 3.53 12.90 -13.12
N LYS A 64 3.39 12.23 -14.28
CA LYS A 64 2.68 12.80 -15.43
C LYS A 64 1.20 13.01 -15.09
N ILE A 65 0.68 14.20 -15.37
CA ILE A 65 -0.73 14.54 -15.18
C ILE A 65 -1.60 13.59 -16.03
N LYS A 66 -2.74 13.14 -15.49
CA LYS A 66 -3.64 12.11 -16.07
C LYS A 66 -3.04 10.71 -16.22
N SER A 67 -1.92 10.43 -15.54
CA SER A 67 -1.43 9.06 -15.45
C SER A 67 -2.25 8.26 -14.43
N LYS A 68 -2.55 7.01 -14.76
CA LYS A 68 -3.14 6.05 -13.83
C LYS A 68 -2.02 5.46 -13.00
N ILE A 69 -2.11 5.59 -11.69
CA ILE A 69 -1.10 5.06 -10.77
C ILE A 69 -1.74 4.17 -9.71
N TYR A 70 -0.91 3.32 -9.13
CA TYR A 70 -1.29 2.42 -8.05
C TYR A 70 -0.73 2.96 -6.74
N VAL A 71 -1.61 3.19 -5.77
CA VAL A 71 -1.26 3.61 -4.42
C VAL A 71 -1.31 2.38 -3.54
N ASN A 72 -0.20 2.07 -2.87
CA ASN A 72 -0.16 1.00 -1.88
C ASN A 72 -0.47 1.57 -0.50
N VAL A 73 -1.55 1.11 0.12
CA VAL A 73 -2.04 1.62 1.40
C VAL A 73 -1.97 0.51 2.45
N LYS A 74 -1.16 0.72 3.50
CA LYS A 74 -1.08 -0.23 4.62
C LYS A 74 -2.33 -0.05 5.51
N PRO A 75 -2.95 -1.12 6.04
CA PRO A 75 -4.18 -1.01 6.85
C PRO A 75 -4.04 -0.05 8.02
N HIS A 76 -2.88 -0.02 8.67
CA HIS A 76 -2.58 0.88 9.80
C HIS A 76 -2.48 2.37 9.44
N GLN A 77 -2.46 2.71 8.14
CA GLN A 77 -2.49 4.10 7.66
C GLN A 77 -3.93 4.58 7.40
N LEU A 78 -4.92 3.69 7.51
CA LEU A 78 -6.33 4.01 7.34
C LEU A 78 -6.99 4.20 8.69
N SER A 79 -7.84 5.23 8.79
CA SER A 79 -8.75 5.44 9.91
C SER A 79 -10.17 5.33 9.40
N LEU A 80 -11.05 4.70 10.17
CA LEU A 80 -12.47 4.62 9.88
C LEU A 80 -13.17 5.76 10.63
N ASP A 81 -13.84 6.65 9.90
CA ASP A 81 -14.77 7.60 10.50
C ASP A 81 -16.18 7.00 10.49
N ALA A 82 -16.81 6.92 11.67
CA ALA A 82 -18.14 6.36 11.85
C ALA A 82 -19.25 7.20 11.20
N ASN A 83 -18.95 8.44 10.79
CA ASN A 83 -19.92 9.36 10.21
C ASN A 83 -19.95 9.38 8.67
N GLY A 84 -19.10 8.57 8.01
CA GLY A 84 -19.03 8.51 6.55
C GLY A 84 -19.88 7.40 5.95
N ASP A 85 -20.84 7.74 5.08
CA ASP A 85 -21.71 6.77 4.38
C ASP A 85 -21.03 6.09 3.17
N ASN A 86 -19.77 6.41 2.88
CA ASN A 86 -19.10 5.98 1.65
C ASN A 86 -18.55 4.54 1.71
N PHE A 87 -18.38 3.98 2.90
CA PHE A 87 -17.75 2.67 3.10
C PHE A 87 -18.56 1.81 4.07
N LYS A 88 -18.81 0.57 3.69
CA LYS A 88 -19.47 -0.41 4.54
C LYS A 88 -18.45 -1.43 5.01
N LYS A 89 -18.31 -1.55 6.33
CA LYS A 89 -17.51 -2.62 6.92
C LYS A 89 -18.11 -3.99 6.59
N ILE A 90 -17.34 -4.85 5.93
CA ILE A 90 -17.76 -6.19 5.53
C ILE A 90 -17.40 -7.20 6.62
N ASP A 91 -16.18 -7.10 7.18
CA ASP A 91 -15.66 -8.06 8.16
C ASP A 91 -14.66 -7.44 9.15
N LYS A 92 -14.42 -8.12 10.28
CA LYS A 92 -13.45 -7.72 11.32
C LYS A 92 -12.78 -8.95 11.90
N GLU A 93 -11.45 -8.96 11.85
CA GLU A 93 -10.64 -9.96 12.53
C GLU A 93 -9.75 -9.33 13.60
N PHE A 94 -9.57 -10.06 14.71
CA PHE A 94 -8.72 -9.65 15.81
C PHE A 94 -7.37 -10.38 15.74
N PHE A 95 -6.30 -9.64 15.48
CA PHE A 95 -4.93 -10.14 15.46
C PHE A 95 -4.20 -9.70 16.72
N TRP A 96 -4.34 -10.50 17.78
CA TRP A 96 -3.63 -10.42 19.07
C TRP A 96 -3.64 -9.05 19.79
N GLU A 97 -2.94 -8.04 19.28
CA GLU A 97 -2.95 -6.68 19.83
C GLU A 97 -3.70 -5.66 18.95
N ARG A 98 -4.20 -6.05 17.76
CA ARG A 98 -4.83 -5.11 16.82
C ARG A 98 -6.08 -5.65 16.13
N GLU A 99 -7.02 -4.73 15.91
CA GLU A 99 -8.21 -4.95 15.09
C GLU A 99 -7.90 -4.59 13.64
N ILE A 100 -8.10 -5.53 12.71
CA ILE A 100 -8.03 -5.26 11.27
C ILE A 100 -9.46 -5.29 10.73
N SER A 101 -9.86 -4.22 10.03
CA SER A 101 -11.18 -4.12 9.39
C SER A 101 -11.00 -4.18 7.88
N PHE A 102 -11.82 -5.01 7.24
CA PHE A 102 -11.88 -5.11 5.78
C PHE A 102 -13.02 -4.22 5.28
N LEU A 103 -12.69 -3.32 4.36
CA LEU A 103 -13.61 -2.39 3.69
C LEU A 103 -14.15 -2.99 2.39
#